data_AF-A0A256I1A8-F1
#
_entry.id   AF-A0A256I1A8-F1
#
_cell.length_a   1.000
_cell.length_b   1.000
_cell.length_c   1.000
_cell.angle_alpha   90.00
_cell.angle_beta   90.00
_cell.angle_gamma   90.00
#
_symmetry.space_group_name_H-M   'P 1'
#
loop_
_entity.id
_entity.type
_entity.pdbx_description
1 polymer ?
#
loop_
_entity_poly.entity_id
_entity_poly.type
_entity_poly.pdbx_seq_one_letter_code
_entity_poly.pdbx_strand_id
1 'polypeptide(L)'
;MPSTLQIGVAGGPELLVAALLLGILVVPALLVSLLVYLDATDRNSRHAIAWTLAALFGGVVVWVLYFAVRDEVGPSGSAVNGGPNGSTANGRP
;
A
#
# COMPACT_ATOMS: atom_id res chain seq x y z
N MET A 1 36.30 -2.72 16.17
CA MET A 1 35.49 -2.21 15.03
C MET A 1 34.21 -3.02 15.01
N PRO A 2 33.02 -2.41 15.15
CA PRO A 2 31.78 -3.18 15.09
C PRO A 2 31.56 -3.68 13.65
N SER A 3 31.07 -4.91 13.53
CA SER A 3 30.97 -5.67 12.29
C SER A 3 29.94 -5.07 11.33
N THR A 4 30.25 -5.05 10.04
CA THR A 4 29.41 -4.55 8.92
C THR A 4 28.03 -5.23 8.76
N LEU A 5 27.74 -6.27 9.55
CA LEU A 5 26.43 -6.94 9.62
C LEU A 5 25.37 -6.17 10.42
N GLN A 6 25.72 -5.07 11.10
CA GLN A 6 24.74 -4.24 11.82
C GLN A 6 24.08 -3.14 10.96
N ILE A 7 24.43 -3.02 9.67
CA ILE A 7 23.95 -1.94 8.78
C ILE A 7 22.45 -2.11 8.39
N GLY A 8 21.77 -3.19 8.78
CA GLY A 8 20.37 -3.44 8.40
C GLY A 8 19.42 -3.90 9.50
N VAL A 9 19.88 -4.05 10.76
CA VAL A 9 18.99 -4.47 11.86
C VAL A 9 18.51 -3.23 12.58
N ALA A 10 17.27 -2.83 12.31
CA ALA A 10 16.58 -1.81 13.10
C ALA A 10 16.57 -2.26 14.57
N GLY A 11 17.27 -1.53 15.42
CA GLY A 11 17.40 -1.84 16.85
C GLY A 11 16.87 -0.74 17.78
N GLY A 12 16.36 0.34 17.20
CA GLY A 12 16.00 1.57 17.92
C GLY A 12 14.59 2.08 17.58
N PRO A 13 14.36 3.40 17.58
CA PRO A 13 13.06 4.03 17.29
C PRO A 13 12.44 3.62 15.95
N GLU A 14 13.23 3.14 15.00
CA GLU A 14 12.77 2.63 13.71
C GLU A 14 11.81 1.44 13.88
N LEU A 15 12.01 0.60 14.91
CA LEU A 15 11.08 -0.49 15.22
C LEU A 15 9.73 0.03 15.73
N LEU A 16 9.72 1.13 16.48
CA LEU A 16 8.48 1.77 16.91
C LEU A 16 7.74 2.36 15.72
N VAL A 17 8.45 3.00 14.79
CA VAL A 17 7.85 3.52 13.54
C VAL A 17 7.32 2.38 12.68
N ALA A 18 8.09 1.31 12.48
CA ALA A 18 7.65 0.15 11.72
C ALA A 18 6.44 -0.53 12.38
N ALA A 19 6.45 -0.71 13.70
CA ALA A 19 5.33 -1.28 14.46
C ALA A 19 4.09 -0.39 14.39
N LEU A 20 4.24 0.94 14.42
CA LEU A 20 3.15 1.89 14.26
C LEU A 20 2.52 1.78 12.87
N LEU A 21 3.34 1.80 11.81
CA LEU A 21 2.85 1.68 10.43
C LEU A 21 2.18 0.33 10.18
N LEU A 22 2.79 -0.75 10.68
CA LEU A 22 2.21 -2.08 10.62
C LEU A 22 0.89 -2.14 11.40
N GLY A 23 0.84 -1.53 12.59
CA GLY A 23 -0.35 -1.44 13.42
C GLY A 23 -1.48 -0.70 12.71
N ILE A 24 -1.19 0.46 12.11
CA ILE A 24 -2.18 1.24 11.34
C ILE A 24 -2.76 0.42 10.18
N LEU A 25 -1.97 -0.45 9.55
CA LEU A 25 -2.45 -1.29 8.46
C LEU A 25 -3.21 -2.55 8.96
N VAL A 26 -2.64 -3.26 9.93
CA VAL A 26 -3.09 -4.58 10.36
C VAL A 26 -4.24 -4.50 11.35
N VAL A 27 -4.21 -3.56 12.29
CA VAL A 27 -5.23 -3.47 13.35
C VAL A 27 -6.63 -3.24 12.77
N PRO A 28 -6.86 -2.31 11.82
CA PRO A 28 -8.18 -2.15 11.22
C PRO A 28 -8.67 -3.41 10.51
N ALA A 29 -7.79 -4.10 9.77
CA ALA A 29 -8.14 -5.34 9.08
C ALA A 29 -8.55 -6.44 10.06
N LEU A 30 -7.81 -6.59 11.16
CA LEU A 30 -8.15 -7.54 12.23
C LEU A 30 -9.46 -7.18 12.92
N LEU A 31 -9.70 -5.91 13.21
CA LEU A 31 -10.95 -5.45 13.83
C LEU A 31 -12.16 -5.72 12.94
N VAL A 32 -12.07 -5.39 11.64
CA VAL A 32 -13.16 -5.67 10.69
C VAL A 32 -13.39 -7.17 10.56
N SER A 33 -12.32 -7.97 10.43
CA SER A 33 -12.42 -9.42 10.35
C SER A 33 -13.06 -10.04 11.60
N LEU A 34 -12.71 -9.54 12.79
CA LEU A 34 -13.32 -9.95 14.06
C LEU A 34 -14.81 -9.57 14.13
N LEU A 35 -15.17 -8.35 13.74
CA LEU A 35 -16.58 -7.92 13.73
C LEU A 35 -17.41 -8.78 12.78
N VAL A 36 -16.89 -9.10 11.60
CA VAL A 36 -17.54 -9.99 10.63
C VAL A 36 -17.68 -11.42 11.18
N TYR A 37 -16.65 -11.93 11.87
CA TYR A 37 -16.74 -13.23 12.52
C TYR A 37 -17.84 -13.27 13.59
N LEU A 38 -17.89 -12.25 14.44
CA LEU A 38 -18.89 -12.14 15.51
C LEU A 38 -20.30 -12.02 14.94
N ASP A 39 -20.52 -11.16 13.93
CA ASP A 39 -21.81 -11.02 13.25
C ASP A 39 -22.23 -12.34 12.56
N ALA A 40 -21.32 -13.01 11.86
CA ALA A 40 -21.64 -14.28 11.21
C ALA A 40 -21.94 -15.41 12.21
N THR A 41 -21.27 -15.41 13.35
CA THR A 41 -21.49 -16.37 14.44
C THR A 41 -22.82 -16.12 15.14
N ASP A 42 -23.16 -14.86 15.42
CA ASP A 42 -24.46 -14.45 15.99
C ASP A 42 -25.62 -14.89 15.09
N ARG A 43 -25.42 -14.84 13.76
CA ARG A 43 -26.37 -15.34 12.76
C ARG A 43 -26.33 -16.85 12.52
N ASN A 44 -25.55 -17.61 13.29
CA ASN A 44 -25.36 -19.06 13.15
C ASN A 44 -24.97 -19.50 11.72
N SER A 45 -24.14 -18.71 11.04
CA SER A 45 -23.72 -18.98 9.66
C SER A 45 -22.67 -20.09 9.60
N ARG A 46 -22.94 -21.14 8.79
CA ARG A 46 -21.95 -22.20 8.49
C ARG A 46 -20.69 -21.69 7.78
N HIS A 47 -20.73 -20.47 7.24
CA HIS A 47 -19.65 -19.87 6.46
C HIS A 47 -18.90 -18.78 7.22
N ALA A 48 -19.06 -18.69 8.54
CA ALA A 48 -18.42 -17.64 9.35
C ALA A 48 -16.92 -17.49 9.04
N ILE A 49 -16.18 -18.60 8.99
CA ILE A 49 -14.74 -18.61 8.67
C ILE A 49 -14.47 -18.03 7.27
N ALA A 50 -15.28 -18.39 6.27
CA ALA A 50 -15.10 -17.88 4.91
C ALA A 50 -15.29 -16.36 4.85
N TRP A 51 -16.29 -15.83 5.56
CA TRP A 51 -16.52 -14.38 5.65
C TRP A 51 -15.39 -13.65 6.39
N THR A 52 -14.89 -14.23 7.48
CA THR A 52 -13.75 -13.69 8.23
C THR A 52 -12.49 -13.61 7.37
N LEU A 53 -12.19 -14.66 6.61
CA LEU A 53 -11.05 -14.69 5.68
C LEU A 53 -11.24 -13.69 4.53
N ALA A 54 -12.44 -13.59 3.97
CA ALA A 54 -12.75 -12.61 2.93
C ALA A 54 -12.54 -11.18 3.45
N ALA A 55 -12.99 -10.88 4.67
CA ALA A 55 -12.79 -9.58 5.30
C ALA A 55 -11.31 -9.28 5.57
N LEU A 56 -10.52 -10.29 5.96
CA LEU A 56 -9.10 -10.14 6.24
C LEU A 56 -8.26 -9.91 4.97
N PHE A 57 -8.53 -10.68 3.91
CA PHE A 57 -7.74 -10.68 2.68
C PHE A 57 -8.30 -9.77 1.58
N GLY A 58 -9.52 -9.25 1.72
CA GLY A 58 -10.15 -8.38 0.72
C GLY A 58 -9.30 -7.14 0.40
N GLY A 59 -8.66 -6.56 1.42
CA GLY A 59 -7.72 -5.44 1.23
C GLY A 59 -6.51 -5.81 0.36
N VAL A 60 -5.96 -7.02 0.52
CA VAL A 60 -4.84 -7.53 -0.29
C VAL A 60 -5.25 -7.67 -1.75
N VAL A 61 -6.44 -8.23 -2.00
CA VAL A 61 -6.97 -8.38 -3.36
C VAL A 61 -7.13 -7.02 -4.03
N VAL A 62 -7.75 -6.04 -3.36
CA VAL A 62 -7.91 -4.68 -3.87
C VAL A 62 -6.56 -4.02 -4.12
N TRP A 63 -5.59 -4.20 -3.23
CA TRP A 63 -4.25 -3.64 -3.35
C TRP A 63 -3.51 -4.19 -4.58
N VAL A 64 -3.52 -5.51 -4.79
CA VAL A 64 -2.93 -6.16 -5.98
C VAL A 64 -3.60 -5.66 -7.27
N LEU A 65 -4.94 -5.62 -7.30
CA LEU A 65 -5.68 -5.13 -8.45
C LEU A 65 -5.38 -3.66 -8.75
N TYR A 66 -5.28 -2.84 -7.70
CA TYR A 66 -4.91 -1.44 -7.85
C TYR A 66 -3.53 -1.30 -8.50
N PHE A 67 -2.53 -2.07 -8.07
CA PHE A 67 -1.20 -2.02 -8.70
C PHE A 67 -1.22 -2.48 -10.16
N ALA A 68 -1.88 -3.61 -10.45
CA ALA A 68 -1.99 -4.12 -11.81
C ALA A 68 -2.63 -3.09 -12.76
N VAL A 69 -3.78 -2.52 -12.36
CA VAL A 69 -4.49 -1.52 -13.16
C VAL A 69 -3.73 -0.19 -13.21
N ARG A 70 -3.11 0.22 -12.10
CA ARG A 70 -2.31 1.46 -12.03
C ARG A 70 -1.18 1.45 -13.06
N ASP A 71 -0.54 0.30 -13.24
CA ASP A 71 0.56 0.16 -14.19
C ASP A 71 0.06 0.23 -15.65
N GLU A 72 -1.18 -0.20 -15.91
CA GLU A 72 -1.83 -0.07 -17.23
C GLU A 72 -2.18 1.38 -17.57
N VAL A 73 -2.63 2.18 -16.59
CA VAL A 73 -3.02 3.58 -16.84
C VAL A 73 -1.84 4.57 -16.90
N GLY A 74 -0.65 4.14 -16.47
CA GLY A 74 0.57 4.96 -16.45
C GLY A 74 0.46 6.21 -15.56
N PRO A 75 1.57 6.90 -15.24
CA PRO A 75 1.50 8.15 -14.50
C PRO A 75 0.74 9.20 -15.32
N SER A 76 -0.41 9.66 -14.84
CA SER A 76 -1.20 10.74 -15.47
C SER A 76 -0.56 12.13 -15.31
N GLY A 77 0.75 12.24 -15.52
CA GLY A 77 1.55 13.41 -15.14
C GLY A 77 2.65 13.84 -16.13
N SER A 78 2.84 13.17 -17.26
CA SER A 78 3.91 13.48 -18.22
C SER A 78 3.44 14.14 -19.53
N ALA A 79 2.25 14.74 -19.55
CA ALA A 79 1.73 15.47 -20.72
C ALA A 79 1.60 17.00 -20.51
N VAL A 80 2.37 17.62 -19.59
CA VAL A 80 2.42 19.10 -19.48
C VAL A 80 3.82 19.71 -19.33
N ASN A 81 4.86 19.00 -19.76
CA ASN A 81 6.18 19.61 -20.02
C ASN A 81 6.42 19.73 -21.54
N GLY A 82 5.49 20.41 -22.21
CA GLY A 82 5.65 20.90 -23.57
C GLY A 82 6.18 22.33 -23.57
N GLY A 83 7.43 22.53 -23.17
CA GLY A 83 8.19 23.75 -23.44
C GLY A 83 9.68 23.45 -23.30
N PRO A 84 10.59 24.05 -24.09
CA PRO A 84 10.45 25.23 -24.95
C PRO A 84 11.04 25.03 -26.37
N ASN A 85 10.20 24.92 -27.40
CA ASN A 85 10.68 24.99 -28.79
C ASN A 85 10.49 26.42 -29.31
N GLY A 86 11.52 27.27 -29.15
CA GLY A 86 11.47 28.65 -29.64
C GLY A 86 12.78 29.44 -29.58
N SER A 87 13.91 28.80 -29.27
CA SER A 87 15.18 29.52 -29.11
C SER A 87 16.34 28.81 -29.80
N THR A 88 16.33 28.77 -31.14
CA THR A 88 17.57 28.70 -31.93
C THR A 88 17.44 29.43 -33.27
N ALA A 89 18.17 30.56 -33.33
CA ALA A 89 18.94 31.07 -34.46
C ALA A 89 18.22 31.60 -35.73
N ASN A 90 18.24 32.92 -35.92
CA ASN A 90 19.05 33.47 -37.02
C ASN A 90 19.41 34.95 -36.82
N GLY A 91 20.68 35.26 -37.07
CA GLY A 91 21.26 36.58 -36.93
C GLY A 91 20.82 37.57 -38.01
N ARG A 92 20.71 38.83 -37.61
CA ARG A 92 20.68 40.00 -38.49
C ARG A 92 22.10 40.50 -38.73
N PRO A 93 22.44 40.96 -39.95
CA PRO A 93 23.08 42.25 -40.16
C PRO A 93 22.04 43.39 -40.14
#